data_AF-K5W786-F1
#
_entry.id   AF-K5W786-F1
#
_cell.length_a   1.000
_cell.length_b   1.000
_cell.length_c   1.000
_cell.angle_alpha   90.00
_cell.angle_beta   90.00
_cell.angle_gamma   90.00
#
_symmetry.space_group_name_H-M   'P 1'
#
loop_
_entity.id
_entity.type
_entity.pdbx_description
1 polymer ?
#
loop_
_entity_poly.entity_id
_entity_poly.type
_entity_poly.pdbx_seq_one_letter_code
_entity_poly.pdbx_strand_id
1 'polypeptide(L)'
;MSSSSPSSGQQDAGLIVEWIEPARVQAQHMADEPRFAGDVVAWHEKQVRAYAQQSIPRATRARIRKCAHHYSGGNEPEHITVSFKQGSKELGAYHVHTDRTS
;
A
#
# COMPACT_ATOMS: atom_id res chain seq x y z
N MET A 1 30.28 32.33 -3.73
CA MET A 1 28.83 32.23 -3.98
C MET A 1 28.54 30.84 -4.55
N SER A 2 27.38 30.30 -4.20
CA SER A 2 26.72 29.11 -4.77
C SER A 2 27.04 27.76 -4.12
N SER A 3 26.31 27.52 -3.02
CA SER A 3 25.87 26.21 -2.55
C SER A 3 25.18 25.44 -3.66
N SER A 4 25.41 24.13 -3.75
CA SER A 4 24.51 23.20 -4.44
C SER A 4 24.59 21.83 -3.77
N SER A 5 23.76 21.68 -2.76
CA SER A 5 23.37 20.38 -2.20
C SER A 5 22.45 19.68 -3.21
N PRO A 6 22.74 18.44 -3.67
CA PRO A 6 21.69 17.63 -4.25
C PRO A 6 20.78 17.12 -3.12
N SER A 7 19.59 17.72 -3.06
CA SER A 7 18.49 17.33 -2.20
C SER A 7 17.94 15.95 -2.60
N SER A 8 17.70 15.13 -1.59
CA SER A 8 16.62 14.13 -1.55
C SER A 8 16.61 13.06 -2.64
N GLY A 9 17.63 12.21 -2.65
CA GLY A 9 17.41 10.79 -2.95
C GLY A 9 16.60 10.17 -1.81
N GLN A 10 15.28 10.43 -1.81
CA GLN A 10 14.33 9.81 -0.90
C GLN A 10 14.42 8.31 -1.14
N GLN A 11 15.22 7.64 -0.32
CA GLN A 11 15.30 6.19 -0.27
C GLN A 11 13.86 5.71 -0.10
N ASP A 12 13.33 5.04 -1.13
CA ASP A 12 12.14 4.23 -1.05
C ASP A 12 12.26 3.44 0.25
N ALA A 13 11.43 3.78 1.24
CA ALA A 13 11.73 3.58 2.65
C ALA A 13 11.73 2.10 3.05
N GLY A 14 12.70 1.30 2.60
CA GLY A 14 13.00 -0.08 2.99
C GLY A 14 11.83 -1.09 3.03
N LEU A 15 10.64 -0.70 2.59
CA LEU A 15 9.41 -1.43 2.83
C LEU A 15 9.18 -2.40 1.67
N ILE A 16 9.37 -3.68 1.96
CA ILE A 16 9.08 -4.73 1.00
C ILE A 16 7.58 -4.99 1.02
N VAL A 17 6.89 -4.73 -0.09
CA VAL A 17 5.46 -5.05 -0.23
C VAL A 17 5.31 -6.42 -0.88
N GLU A 18 4.70 -7.34 -0.15
CA GLU A 18 4.44 -8.71 -0.58
C GLU A 18 2.94 -8.92 -0.77
N TRP A 19 2.57 -9.75 -1.74
CA TRP A 19 1.19 -10.09 -2.01
C TRP A 19 0.95 -11.56 -1.73
N ILE A 20 -0.14 -11.87 -1.04
CA ILE A 20 -0.59 -13.27 -0.96
C ILE A 20 -1.30 -13.65 -2.25
N GLU A 21 -1.25 -14.93 -2.60
CA GLU A 21 -1.88 -15.46 -3.80
C GLU A 21 -3.33 -15.00 -4.00
N PRO A 22 -4.24 -15.07 -3.01
CA PRO A 22 -5.62 -14.61 -3.25
C PRO A 22 -5.71 -13.11 -3.50
N ALA A 23 -4.80 -12.29 -2.97
CA ALA A 23 -4.75 -10.86 -3.29
C ALA A 23 -4.24 -10.63 -4.73
N ARG A 24 -3.27 -11.41 -5.20
CA ARG A 24 -2.78 -11.32 -6.60
C ARG A 24 -3.88 -11.66 -7.59
N VAL A 25 -4.67 -12.70 -7.30
CA VAL A 25 -5.81 -13.08 -8.13
C VAL A 25 -6.86 -11.97 -8.15
N GLN A 26 -7.22 -11.41 -7.00
CA GLN A 26 -8.14 -10.27 -6.93
C GLN A 26 -7.65 -9.06 -7.74
N ALA A 27 -6.36 -8.71 -7.63
CA ALA A 27 -5.77 -7.64 -8.41
C ALA A 27 -5.93 -7.87 -9.92
N GLN A 28 -5.71 -9.10 -10.41
CA GLN A 28 -5.90 -9.41 -11.83
C GLN A 28 -7.34 -9.19 -12.29
N HIS A 29 -8.34 -9.52 -11.47
CA HIS A 29 -9.74 -9.25 -11.79
C HIS A 29 -10.09 -7.76 -11.82
N MET A 30 -9.28 -6.92 -11.18
CA MET A 30 -9.45 -5.47 -11.13
C MET A 30 -8.58 -4.72 -12.14
N ALA A 31 -7.75 -5.43 -12.92
CA ALA A 31 -6.77 -4.80 -13.81
C ALA A 31 -7.39 -3.93 -14.91
N ASP A 32 -8.63 -4.23 -15.32
CA ASP A 32 -9.37 -3.47 -16.33
C ASP A 32 -10.03 -2.20 -15.77
N GLU A 33 -10.06 -2.02 -14.45
CA GLU A 33 -10.71 -0.84 -13.89
C GLU A 33 -9.93 0.45 -14.21
N PRO A 34 -10.58 1.48 -14.76
CA PRO A 34 -9.92 2.67 -15.27
C PRO A 34 -9.16 3.46 -14.19
N ARG A 35 -9.60 3.35 -12.93
CA ARG A 35 -8.96 4.00 -11.78
C ARG A 35 -7.53 3.55 -11.50
N PHE A 36 -7.14 2.37 -11.99
CA PHE A 36 -5.79 1.84 -11.78
C PHE A 36 -4.83 2.16 -12.93
N ALA A 37 -5.30 2.85 -13.99
CA ALA A 37 -4.49 3.26 -15.14
C ALA A 37 -3.67 2.11 -15.78
N GLY A 38 -4.16 0.86 -15.69
CA GLY A 38 -3.49 -0.34 -16.20
C GLY A 38 -2.51 -1.03 -15.24
N ASP A 39 -2.19 -0.41 -14.09
CA ASP A 39 -1.19 -0.91 -13.13
C ASP A 39 -1.74 -1.01 -11.71
N VAL A 40 -2.69 -1.93 -11.53
CA VAL A 40 -3.36 -2.19 -10.25
C VAL A 40 -2.39 -2.54 -9.12
N VAL A 41 -1.33 -3.29 -9.42
CA VAL A 41 -0.33 -3.71 -8.43
C VAL A 41 0.45 -2.51 -7.93
N ALA A 42 0.99 -1.70 -8.85
CA ALA A 42 1.76 -0.51 -8.51
C ALA A 42 0.91 0.51 -7.75
N TRP A 43 -0.36 0.67 -8.12
CA TRP A 43 -1.29 1.55 -7.42
C TRP A 43 -1.48 1.11 -5.97
N HIS A 44 -1.74 -0.17 -5.71
CA HIS A 44 -1.92 -0.69 -4.36
C HIS A 44 -0.64 -0.58 -3.54
N GLU A 45 0.50 -0.96 -4.11
CA GLU A 45 1.80 -0.82 -3.44
C GLU A 45 2.09 0.63 -3.04
N LYS A 46 1.78 1.59 -3.92
CA LYS A 46 1.94 3.03 -3.64
C LYS A 46 1.10 3.47 -2.44
N GLN A 47 -0.18 3.07 -2.38
CA GLN A 47 -1.06 3.38 -1.26
C GLN A 47 -0.53 2.79 0.06
N VAL A 48 -0.07 1.54 0.03
CA VAL A 48 0.48 0.86 1.20
C VAL A 48 1.79 1.49 1.67
N ARG A 49 2.69 1.86 0.75
CA ARG A 49 3.94 2.57 1.08
C ARG A 49 3.64 3.95 1.70
N ALA A 50 2.72 4.71 1.11
CA ALA A 50 2.33 6.02 1.63
C ALA A 50 1.72 5.93 3.03
N TYR A 51 0.87 4.92 3.28
CA TYR A 51 0.31 4.66 4.61
C TYR A 51 1.39 4.25 5.61
N ALA A 52 2.29 3.34 5.22
CA ALA A 52 3.37 2.89 6.08
C ALA A 52 4.28 4.05 6.50
N GLN A 53 4.65 4.92 5.57
CA GLN A 53 5.49 6.09 5.89
C GLN A 53 4.84 7.02 6.93
N GLN A 54 3.51 7.19 6.86
CA GLN A 54 2.78 8.09 7.75
C GLN A 54 2.42 7.44 9.10
N SER A 55 1.92 6.21 9.08
CA SER A 55 1.34 5.56 10.25
C SER A 55 2.25 4.51 10.89
N ILE A 56 3.10 3.84 10.10
CA ILE A 56 3.97 2.75 10.56
C ILE A 56 5.40 2.89 10.00
N PRO A 57 6.11 4.00 10.29
CA PRO A 57 7.39 4.33 9.66
C PRO A 57 8.51 3.32 9.97
N ARG A 58 8.28 2.44 10.96
CA ARG A 58 9.19 1.37 11.36
C ARG A 58 8.93 0.04 10.65
N ALA A 59 7.88 -0.06 9.84
CA ALA A 59 7.60 -1.27 9.08
C ALA A 59 8.68 -1.49 8.02
N THR A 60 9.19 -2.72 7.97
CA THR A 60 10.15 -3.15 6.94
C THR A 60 9.48 -4.06 5.90
N ARG A 61 8.30 -4.64 6.24
CA ARG A 61 7.50 -5.43 5.30
C ARG A 61 6.01 -5.12 5.45
N ALA A 62 5.31 -5.19 4.33
CA ALA A 62 3.87 -5.04 4.24
C ALA A 62 3.31 -6.19 3.40
N ARG A 63 2.40 -6.99 3.96
CA ARG A 63 1.80 -8.12 3.26
C ARG A 63 0.35 -7.80 2.92
N ILE A 64 0.08 -7.52 1.65
CA ILE A 64 -1.28 -7.29 1.15
C ILE A 64 -2.03 -8.61 1.18
N ARG A 65 -3.10 -8.64 1.97
CA ARG A 65 -3.99 -9.79 2.16
C ARG A 65 -5.24 -9.72 1.32
N LYS A 66 -5.72 -8.50 1.05
CA LYS A 66 -6.93 -8.24 0.26
C LYS A 66 -6.76 -6.91 -0.48
N CYS A 67 -7.15 -6.89 -1.74
CA CYS A 67 -7.12 -5.66 -2.55
C CYS A 67 -8.10 -4.62 -2.02
N ALA A 68 -8.04 -3.42 -2.58
CA ALA A 68 -9.06 -2.40 -2.39
C ALA A 68 -10.44 -3.01 -2.68
N HIS A 69 -11.32 -2.97 -1.69
CA HIS A 69 -12.67 -3.50 -1.82
C HIS A 69 -13.64 -2.69 -0.98
N HIS A 70 -14.86 -2.53 -1.48
CA HIS A 70 -15.99 -2.08 -0.69
C HIS A 70 -16.57 -3.27 0.09
N TYR A 71 -16.93 -3.05 1.35
CA TYR A 71 -17.76 -4.02 2.05
C TYR A 71 -19.18 -3.92 1.48
N SER A 72 -19.59 -4.94 0.71
CA SER A 72 -20.91 -5.00 0.10
C SER A 72 -21.98 -5.17 1.20
N GLY A 73 -22.47 -4.05 1.73
CA GLY A 73 -23.54 -4.02 2.75
C GLY A 73 -23.33 -3.04 3.91
N GLY A 74 -22.25 -2.26 3.95
CA GLY A 74 -21.99 -1.30 5.01
C GLY A 74 -21.35 -0.03 4.49
N ASN A 75 -21.55 1.08 5.20
CA ASN A 75 -21.02 2.41 4.91
C ASN A 75 -19.49 2.50 5.17
N GLU A 76 -18.77 1.42 4.89
CA GLU A 76 -17.34 1.30 5.17
C GLU A 76 -16.54 1.74 3.93
N PRO A 77 -15.60 2.68 4.10
CA PRO A 77 -14.82 3.19 2.99
C PRO A 77 -13.96 2.09 2.38
N GLU A 78 -13.65 2.25 1.09
CA GLU A 78 -12.74 1.35 0.40
C GLU A 78 -11.39 1.28 1.10
N HIS A 79 -10.89 0.06 1.28
CA HIS A 79 -9.59 -0.14 1.90
C HIS A 79 -8.88 -1.40 1.43
N ILE A 80 -7.56 -1.39 1.55
CA ILE A 80 -6.66 -2.51 1.33
C ILE A 80 -6.35 -3.14 2.70
N THR A 81 -6.53 -4.45 2.83
CA THR A 81 -6.15 -5.16 4.07
C THR A 81 -4.69 -5.57 4.00
N VAL A 82 -3.87 -5.06 4.92
CA VAL A 82 -2.42 -5.27 4.93
C VAL A 82 -1.94 -5.70 6.31
N SER A 83 -0.97 -6.60 6.37
CA SER A 83 -0.26 -6.92 7.61
C SER A 83 1.16 -6.38 7.58
N PHE A 84 1.53 -5.56 8.58
CA PHE A 84 2.86 -4.96 8.64
C PHE A 84 3.78 -5.74 9.59
N LYS A 85 5.07 -5.77 9.26
CA LYS A 85 6.12 -6.38 10.08
C LYS A 85 7.35 -5.48 10.18
N GLN A 86 8.04 -5.54 11.30
CA GLN A 86 9.37 -4.97 11.51
C GLN A 86 10.35 -6.11 11.81
N GLY A 87 11.17 -6.47 10.82
CA GLY A 87 11.98 -7.70 10.89
C GLY A 87 11.10 -8.93 11.09
N SER A 88 11.34 -9.69 12.15
CA SER A 88 10.54 -10.87 12.52
C SER A 88 9.28 -10.56 13.34
N LYS A 89 9.11 -9.31 13.80
CA LYS A 89 7.99 -8.91 14.66
C LYS A 89 6.77 -8.51 13.84
N GLU A 90 5.62 -9.08 14.17
CA GLU A 90 4.33 -8.64 13.62
C GLU A 90 3.87 -7.34 14.30
N LEU A 91 3.53 -6.34 13.49
CA LEU A 91 3.02 -5.05 13.97
C LEU A 91 1.49 -5.03 14.01
N GLY A 92 0.84 -5.88 13.24
CA GLY A 92 -0.62 -6.03 13.19
C GLY A 92 -1.18 -6.03 11.77
N ALA A 93 -2.51 -6.18 11.69
CA ALA A 93 -3.26 -6.00 10.45
C ALA A 93 -3.95 -4.63 10.45
N TYR A 94 -3.90 -3.96 9.30
CA TYR A 94 -4.34 -2.58 9.12
C TYR A 94 -5.17 -2.47 7.85
N HIS A 95 -6.12 -1.54 7.87
CA HIS A 95 -6.93 -1.16 6.72
C HIS A 95 -6.38 0.14 6.14
N VAL A 96 -5.79 0.06 4.95
CA VAL A 96 -5.28 1.23 4.22
C VAL A 96 -6.40 1.78 3.37
N HIS A 97 -7.05 2.86 3.82
CA HIS A 97 -8.20 3.42 3.12
C HIS A 97 -7.77 4.10 1.82
N THR A 98 -8.46 3.80 0.72
CA THR A 98 -8.11 4.27 -0.63
C THR A 98 -8.97 5.46 -1.09
N ASP A 99 -10.08 5.72 -0.42
CA ASP A 99 -11.01 6.83 -0.68
C ASP A 99 -10.38 8.22 -0.44
N ARG A 100 -9.23 8.29 0.22
CA ARG A 100 -8.60 9.55 0.66
C ARG A 100 -7.50 10.09 -0.25
N THR A 101 -7.69 10.01 -1.56
CA THR A 101 -6.95 10.86 -2.50
C THR A 101 -7.84 12.03 -2.89
N SER A 102 -7.68 13.14 -2.16
CA SER A 102 -8.16 14.48 -2.55
C SER A 102 -7.66 14.91 -3.91
#